data_AF-A0A8B6HAT1-F1
#
_entry.id   AF-A0A8B6HAT1-F1
#
_cell.length_a   1.000
_cell.length_b   1.000
_cell.length_c   1.000
_cell.angle_alpha   90.00
_cell.angle_beta   90.00
_cell.angle_gamma   90.00
#
_symmetry.space_group_name_H-M   'P 1'
#
loop_
_entity.id
_entity.type
_entity.pdbx_description
1 polymer ?
#
loop_
_entity_poly.entity_id
_entity_poly.type
_entity_poly.pdbx_seq_one_letter_code
_entity_poly.pdbx_strand_id
1 'polypeptide(L)'
;MQLPFMGTHAVDDFYSGTKAALAGGTTMIIDFVLDQKNVSLLEAYDKWRNWADSKVCCDYALHSCVTWWSPEVAKEMDILCKEKGINSFKMFLAYKDVFMLEDNELYEVFKRCRELGALGMVHAENGHLIAEKSSEMIQHGITGPEAHEMCRPEEVEGEAASRAIAIANQANCPLYIVKVMSKTAGKVINEARREGKVVFGEPIAASLGTDGTHYWNKCWRHAAGHVMGPPLRPDPTTPGYLMDLLANNDLQVTGTDNCTFNADQKALGKDDFRKIPNGVNGVEDRMSVIWEKGVHTGKMDPCRFVAVTSTNAAKIFNIYPQKGRIAVGSDADIVVWNPNASRTISAKTHHQAVDFNIFEGMLCHGVAEYVMTNGHVVLDEGQVRVTQGMGRFIPLPCNSETVFSRIRERERTTKPCKVEREPYDGPVAKITATQMSEKMIVADNPIIPNNAEFHGRPMTSSGARNLQDSTFSLSGQQIDEKSPRRSTTRSLNPPGGKSSGLW
;
A
#
# COMPACT_ATOMS: atom_id res chain seq x y z
N MET A 1 1.05 -11.65 13.93
CA MET A 1 0.94 -12.94 14.63
C MET A 1 -0.26 -12.87 15.57
N GLN A 2 -0.93 -14.00 15.85
CA GLN A 2 -2.05 -14.10 16.82
C GLN A 2 -3.17 -13.05 16.64
N LEU A 3 -3.38 -12.57 15.40
CA LEU A 3 -4.27 -11.46 15.12
C LEU A 3 -5.74 -11.90 15.22
N PRO A 4 -6.59 -11.26 16.05
CA PRO A 4 -8.03 -11.40 15.97
C PRO A 4 -8.53 -10.69 14.70
N PHE A 5 -9.02 -11.44 13.71
CA PHE A 5 -9.39 -10.89 12.42
C PHE A 5 -10.51 -11.68 11.75
N MET A 6 -11.47 -10.95 11.17
CA MET A 6 -12.62 -11.50 10.42
C MET A 6 -13.36 -12.64 11.16
N GLY A 7 -13.53 -12.51 12.49
CA GLY A 7 -14.31 -13.44 13.31
C GLY A 7 -13.55 -14.65 13.85
N THR A 8 -12.24 -14.75 13.61
CA THR A 8 -11.38 -15.81 14.17
C THR A 8 -9.99 -15.27 14.52
N HIS A 9 -9.03 -16.13 14.85
CA HIS A 9 -7.65 -15.76 15.15
C HIS A 9 -6.68 -16.41 14.17
N ALA A 10 -5.61 -15.69 13.80
CA ALA A 10 -4.51 -16.31 13.06
C ALA A 10 -3.90 -17.46 13.86
N VAL A 11 -3.62 -18.59 13.18
CA VAL A 11 -3.15 -19.82 13.84
C VAL A 11 -1.69 -19.75 14.25
N ASP A 12 -0.87 -18.99 13.52
CA ASP A 12 0.47 -18.66 13.99
C ASP A 12 0.43 -17.60 15.07
N ASP A 13 0.72 -18.03 16.30
CA ASP A 13 0.89 -17.15 17.44
C ASP A 13 2.34 -16.63 17.52
N PHE A 14 2.65 -15.83 18.54
CA PHE A 14 4.02 -15.32 18.70
C PHE A 14 5.07 -16.42 18.91
N TYR A 15 4.71 -17.57 19.47
CA TYR A 15 5.64 -18.69 19.64
C TYR A 15 5.84 -19.46 18.33
N SER A 16 4.77 -19.99 17.72
CA SER A 16 4.90 -20.75 16.47
C SER A 16 5.43 -19.89 15.33
N GLY A 17 4.98 -18.65 15.23
CA GLY A 17 5.41 -17.71 14.20
C GLY A 17 6.88 -17.32 14.29
N THR A 18 7.41 -17.06 15.50
CA THR A 18 8.84 -16.75 15.66
C THR A 18 9.72 -18.00 15.55
N LYS A 19 9.23 -19.17 15.98
CA LYS A 19 9.89 -20.45 15.73
C LYS A 19 10.04 -20.71 14.22
N ALA A 20 8.98 -20.47 13.46
CA ALA A 20 8.98 -20.59 12.00
C ALA A 20 9.88 -19.54 11.33
N ALA A 21 9.89 -18.30 11.84
CA ALA A 21 10.82 -17.27 11.38
C ALA A 21 12.28 -17.73 11.49
N LEU A 22 12.66 -18.26 12.65
CA LEU A 22 14.01 -18.77 12.91
C LEU A 22 14.35 -19.97 12.03
N ALA A 23 13.42 -20.90 11.83
CA ALA A 23 13.61 -22.02 10.90
C ALA A 23 13.92 -21.54 9.46
N GLY A 24 13.37 -20.39 9.07
CA GLY A 24 13.57 -19.74 7.79
C GLY A 24 14.78 -18.79 7.69
N GLY A 25 15.54 -18.60 8.77
CA GLY A 25 16.64 -17.62 8.83
C GLY A 25 16.23 -16.18 9.17
N THR A 26 14.97 -15.92 9.53
CA THR A 26 14.53 -14.60 10.00
C THR A 26 14.67 -14.49 11.52
N THR A 27 15.53 -13.59 11.99
CA THR A 27 15.88 -13.41 13.41
C THR A 27 15.16 -12.26 14.11
N MET A 28 14.36 -11.47 13.39
CA MET A 28 13.51 -10.45 13.97
C MET A 28 12.20 -10.30 13.19
N ILE A 29 11.10 -10.10 13.91
CA ILE A 29 9.80 -9.72 13.32
C ILE A 29 9.37 -8.31 13.79
N ILE A 30 8.60 -7.59 12.97
CA ILE A 30 7.89 -6.39 13.42
C ILE A 30 6.40 -6.65 13.17
N ASP A 31 5.62 -6.73 14.24
CA ASP A 31 4.20 -7.09 14.17
C ASP A 31 3.30 -5.85 14.18
N PHE A 32 2.04 -6.00 13.80
CA PHE A 32 1.08 -4.89 13.78
C PHE A 32 0.14 -4.98 14.98
N VAL A 33 0.18 -3.97 15.85
CA VAL A 33 -0.85 -3.72 16.85
C VAL A 33 -2.10 -3.23 16.11
N LEU A 34 -3.18 -4.01 16.13
CA LEU A 34 -4.41 -3.69 15.39
C LEU A 34 -5.63 -4.08 16.21
N ASP A 35 -6.32 -3.08 16.76
CA ASP A 35 -7.60 -3.29 17.44
C ASP A 35 -8.74 -2.56 16.73
N GLN A 36 -9.96 -2.74 17.25
CA GLN A 36 -11.17 -2.16 16.71
C GLN A 36 -11.14 -0.62 16.71
N LYS A 37 -11.98 -0.02 15.86
CA LYS A 37 -12.18 1.42 15.82
C LYS A 37 -12.58 1.95 17.21
N ASN A 38 -12.07 3.12 17.59
CA ASN A 38 -12.32 3.79 18.88
C ASN A 38 -11.68 3.13 20.13
N VAL A 39 -10.83 2.12 19.97
CA VAL A 39 -9.98 1.60 21.07
C VAL A 39 -8.72 2.47 21.21
N SER A 40 -8.25 2.65 22.45
CA SER A 40 -6.99 3.34 22.75
C SER A 40 -5.80 2.63 22.12
N LEU A 41 -4.90 3.39 21.48
CA LEU A 41 -3.68 2.83 20.91
C LEU A 41 -2.74 2.26 21.98
N LEU A 42 -2.77 2.83 23.19
CA LEU A 42 -1.95 2.38 24.31
C LEU A 42 -2.46 1.06 24.88
N GLU A 43 -3.78 0.93 25.04
CA GLU A 43 -4.42 -0.33 25.47
C GLU A 43 -4.11 -1.46 24.47
N ALA A 44 -4.25 -1.18 23.18
CA ALA A 44 -3.91 -2.13 22.13
C ALA A 44 -2.41 -2.50 22.18
N TYR A 45 -1.51 -1.54 22.38
CA TYR A 45 -0.07 -1.81 22.53
C TYR A 45 0.23 -2.74 23.71
N ASP A 46 -0.32 -2.45 24.90
CA ASP A 46 -0.06 -3.24 26.10
C ASP A 46 -0.62 -4.67 25.94
N LYS A 47 -1.77 -4.83 25.29
CA LYS A 47 -2.34 -6.14 24.91
C LYS A 47 -1.39 -6.96 24.03
N TRP A 48 -0.78 -6.34 23.01
CA TRP A 48 0.19 -7.02 22.14
C TRP A 48 1.48 -7.38 22.88
N ARG A 49 2.01 -6.48 23.72
CA ARG A 49 3.18 -6.77 24.56
C ARG A 49 2.93 -7.97 25.48
N ASN A 50 1.76 -8.00 26.13
CA ASN A 50 1.36 -9.11 27.00
C ASN A 50 1.29 -10.47 26.27
N TRP A 51 0.87 -10.46 25.01
CA TRP A 51 0.85 -11.69 24.19
C TRP A 51 2.23 -12.12 23.71
N ALA A 52 3.10 -11.17 23.37
CA ALA A 52 4.37 -11.44 22.71
C ALA A 52 5.52 -11.73 23.69
N ASP A 53 5.68 -10.90 24.74
CA ASP A 53 6.87 -10.91 25.61
C ASP A 53 7.18 -12.30 26.21
N SER A 54 6.15 -13.07 26.54
CA SER A 54 6.30 -14.41 27.12
C SER A 54 6.46 -15.54 26.10
N LYS A 55 6.27 -15.27 24.81
CA LYS A 55 6.16 -16.29 23.75
C LYS A 55 7.25 -16.24 22.69
N VAL A 56 7.73 -15.04 22.36
CA VAL A 56 8.66 -14.84 21.24
C VAL A 56 9.97 -15.63 21.40
N CYS A 57 10.40 -16.29 20.33
CA CYS A 57 11.65 -17.04 20.27
C CYS A 57 12.82 -16.21 19.71
N CYS A 58 12.52 -15.09 19.05
CA CYS A 58 13.50 -14.16 18.51
C CYS A 58 13.06 -12.72 18.81
N ASP A 59 13.99 -11.77 18.67
CA ASP A 59 13.69 -10.37 18.94
C ASP A 59 12.53 -9.85 18.08
N TYR A 60 11.77 -8.89 18.61
CA TYR A 60 10.63 -8.35 17.90
C TYR A 60 10.40 -6.87 18.18
N ALA A 61 9.66 -6.20 17.30
CA ALA A 61 9.15 -4.86 17.54
C ALA A 61 7.69 -4.76 17.09
N LEU A 62 7.10 -3.57 17.22
CA LEU A 62 5.70 -3.33 16.89
C LEU A 62 5.54 -2.07 16.03
N HIS A 63 4.66 -2.17 15.04
CA HIS A 63 4.00 -1.05 14.38
C HIS A 63 2.63 -0.81 15.05
N SER A 64 2.16 0.42 15.13
CA SER A 64 0.82 0.72 15.66
C SER A 64 -0.15 1.08 14.54
N CYS A 65 -1.28 0.38 14.44
CA CYS A 65 -2.32 0.74 13.47
C CYS A 65 -3.17 1.92 13.98
N VAL A 66 -3.43 2.90 13.12
CA VAL A 66 -4.35 4.02 13.35
C VAL A 66 -5.61 3.76 12.53
N THR A 67 -6.66 3.29 13.20
CA THR A 67 -7.94 2.88 12.58
C THR A 67 -9.05 3.92 12.70
N TRP A 68 -8.77 5.02 13.41
CA TRP A 68 -9.61 6.19 13.57
C TRP A 68 -8.76 7.41 13.94
N TRP A 69 -9.30 8.61 13.78
CA TRP A 69 -8.58 9.84 14.08
C TRP A 69 -9.31 10.73 15.09
N SER A 70 -8.55 11.23 16.07
CA SER A 70 -8.99 12.26 17.01
C SER A 70 -7.77 12.95 17.67
N PRO A 71 -7.96 14.09 18.36
CA PRO A 71 -6.89 14.70 19.14
C PRO A 71 -6.31 13.77 20.22
N GLU A 72 -7.11 12.87 20.79
CA GLU A 72 -6.66 11.85 21.75
C GLU A 72 -5.72 10.85 21.08
N VAL A 73 -6.04 10.35 19.88
CA VAL A 73 -5.15 9.47 19.11
C VAL A 73 -3.80 10.16 18.84
N ALA A 74 -3.82 11.46 18.50
CA ALA A 74 -2.59 12.23 18.27
C ALA A 74 -1.70 12.34 19.53
N LYS A 75 -2.31 12.40 20.73
CA LYS A 75 -1.58 12.35 22.02
C LYS A 75 -1.04 10.95 22.30
N GLU A 76 -1.81 9.90 22.06
CA GLU A 76 -1.36 8.52 22.25
C GLU A 76 -0.18 8.16 21.33
N MET A 77 -0.19 8.65 20.08
CA MET A 77 0.95 8.54 19.17
C MET A 77 2.22 9.17 19.75
N ASP A 78 2.11 10.28 20.48
CA ASP A 78 3.23 10.93 21.17
C ASP A 78 3.87 10.01 22.22
N ILE A 79 3.01 9.41 23.06
CA ILE A 79 3.40 8.51 24.15
C ILE A 79 4.04 7.25 23.56
N LEU A 80 3.43 6.68 22.51
CA LEU A 80 3.97 5.52 21.81
C LEU A 80 5.39 5.78 21.26
N CYS A 81 5.61 6.97 20.70
CA CYS A 81 6.92 7.39 20.19
C CYS A 81 7.95 7.62 21.29
N LYS A 82 7.58 8.36 22.33
CA LYS A 82 8.53 8.82 23.37
C LYS A 82 8.83 7.76 24.42
N GLU A 83 7.84 6.94 24.78
CA GLU A 83 7.92 6.06 25.94
C GLU A 83 7.88 4.57 25.58
N LYS A 84 7.22 4.20 24.47
CA LYS A 84 6.96 2.79 24.13
C LYS A 84 7.81 2.25 22.98
N GLY A 85 8.64 3.10 22.36
CA GLY A 85 9.58 2.70 21.31
C GLY A 85 8.91 2.35 19.99
N ILE A 86 7.88 3.10 19.58
CA ILE A 86 7.19 2.93 18.29
C ILE A 86 7.51 4.12 17.38
N ASN A 87 8.07 3.88 16.20
CA ASN A 87 8.38 4.94 15.23
C ASN A 87 7.62 4.80 13.90
N SER A 88 6.55 4.02 13.88
CA SER A 88 5.85 3.68 12.63
C SER A 88 4.38 3.41 12.88
N PHE A 89 3.52 4.06 12.09
CA PHE A 89 2.07 3.99 12.22
C PHE A 89 1.43 3.53 10.92
N LYS A 90 0.51 2.58 10.99
CA LYS A 90 -0.17 2.01 9.80
C LYS A 90 -1.60 2.48 9.68
N MET A 91 -1.95 2.96 8.51
CA MET A 91 -3.29 3.40 8.14
C MET A 91 -3.85 2.52 7.02
N PHE A 92 -5.17 2.54 6.86
CA PHE A 92 -5.87 1.77 5.85
C PHE A 92 -6.70 2.71 4.97
N LEU A 93 -6.54 2.59 3.66
CA LEU A 93 -7.45 3.18 2.68
C LEU A 93 -8.56 2.21 2.24
N ALA A 94 -8.47 0.96 2.69
CA ALA A 94 -9.44 -0.10 2.48
C ALA A 94 -10.19 -0.44 3.78
N TYR A 95 -11.03 -1.47 3.73
CA TYR A 95 -11.87 -1.90 4.85
C TYR A 95 -12.83 -0.79 5.31
N LYS A 96 -13.64 -0.31 4.35
CA LYS A 96 -14.72 0.67 4.59
C LYS A 96 -15.53 0.28 5.82
N ASP A 97 -15.85 1.27 6.65
CA ASP A 97 -16.60 1.15 7.92
C ASP A 97 -15.90 0.37 9.05
N VAL A 98 -14.72 -0.22 8.81
CA VAL A 98 -13.97 -0.99 9.81
C VAL A 98 -12.68 -0.26 10.22
N PHE A 99 -11.78 -0.03 9.27
CA PHE A 99 -10.45 0.58 9.53
C PHE A 99 -10.12 1.76 8.61
N MET A 100 -10.92 1.97 7.56
CA MET A 100 -10.67 2.99 6.56
C MET A 100 -10.63 4.39 7.17
N LEU A 101 -9.58 5.15 6.82
CA LEU A 101 -9.49 6.59 7.06
C LEU A 101 -9.83 7.35 5.79
N GLU A 102 -10.52 8.48 5.95
CA GLU A 102 -10.77 9.43 4.88
C GLU A 102 -9.53 10.32 4.62
N ASP A 103 -9.45 10.94 3.44
CA ASP A 103 -8.27 11.69 3.01
C ASP A 103 -7.88 12.82 3.98
N ASN A 104 -8.86 13.49 4.60
CA ASN A 104 -8.62 14.53 5.60
C ASN A 104 -8.02 13.96 6.89
N GLU A 105 -8.48 12.79 7.34
CA GLU A 105 -7.92 12.11 8.51
C GLU A 105 -6.50 11.63 8.21
N LEU A 106 -6.28 11.04 7.03
CA LEU A 106 -4.97 10.58 6.59
C LEU A 106 -3.95 11.73 6.53
N TYR A 107 -4.34 12.91 6.04
CA TYR A 107 -3.49 14.09 6.02
C TYR A 107 -3.06 14.54 7.42
N GLU A 108 -3.99 14.56 8.38
CA GLU A 108 -3.68 14.93 9.77
C GLU A 108 -2.81 13.88 10.46
N VAL A 109 -3.05 12.59 10.22
CA VAL A 109 -2.17 11.51 10.71
C VAL A 109 -0.75 11.68 10.15
N PHE A 110 -0.60 11.96 8.85
CA PHE A 110 0.72 12.17 8.25
C PHE A 110 1.45 13.40 8.79
N LYS A 111 0.74 14.51 9.02
CA LYS A 111 1.31 15.67 9.72
C LYS A 111 1.83 15.27 11.10
N ARG A 112 1.04 14.49 11.84
CA ARG A 112 1.43 14.00 13.17
C ARG A 112 2.64 13.07 13.12
N CYS A 113 2.68 12.13 12.18
CA CYS A 113 3.82 11.26 11.95
C CYS A 113 5.10 12.07 11.67
N ARG A 114 5.02 13.09 10.80
CA ARG A 114 6.14 13.99 10.52
C ARG A 114 6.63 14.71 11.79
N GLU A 115 5.73 15.31 12.56
CA GLU A 115 6.07 16.01 13.81
C GLU A 115 6.78 15.12 14.83
N LEU A 116 6.37 13.85 14.91
CA LEU A 116 6.94 12.86 15.83
C LEU A 116 8.24 12.24 15.32
N GLY A 117 8.62 12.47 14.06
CA GLY A 117 9.71 11.74 13.43
C GLY A 117 9.38 10.26 13.21
N ALA A 118 8.10 9.93 13.03
CA ALA A 118 7.59 8.58 12.81
C ALA A 118 7.17 8.34 11.36
N LEU A 119 7.33 7.12 10.87
CA LEU A 119 7.02 6.72 9.51
C LEU A 119 5.53 6.42 9.34
N GLY A 120 4.88 7.08 8.37
CA GLY A 120 3.53 6.72 7.95
C GLY A 120 3.55 5.49 7.04
N MET A 121 2.75 4.48 7.34
CA MET A 121 2.58 3.26 6.56
C MET A 121 1.14 3.18 6.05
N VAL A 122 0.91 2.71 4.82
CA VAL A 122 -0.44 2.64 4.25
C VAL A 122 -0.68 1.30 3.56
N HIS A 123 -1.78 0.65 3.95
CA HIS A 123 -2.43 -0.37 3.12
C HIS A 123 -3.27 0.35 2.06
N ALA A 124 -2.79 0.33 0.82
CA ALA A 124 -3.26 1.19 -0.25
C ALA A 124 -4.14 0.44 -1.25
N GLU A 125 -5.42 0.31 -0.95
CA GLU A 125 -6.47 -0.04 -1.91
C GLU A 125 -7.66 0.91 -1.74
N ASN A 126 -8.40 1.24 -2.79
CA ASN A 126 -9.58 2.10 -2.67
C ASN A 126 -10.76 1.35 -2.02
N GLY A 127 -10.98 1.59 -0.72
CA GLY A 127 -12.00 0.89 0.07
C GLY A 127 -13.44 1.08 -0.39
N HIS A 128 -13.76 2.24 -1.00
CA HIS A 128 -15.10 2.45 -1.56
C HIS A 128 -15.33 1.59 -2.80
N LEU A 129 -14.39 1.58 -3.75
CA LEU A 129 -14.50 0.74 -4.94
C LEU A 129 -14.54 -0.75 -4.60
N ILE A 130 -13.76 -1.18 -3.60
CA ILE A 130 -13.80 -2.55 -3.09
C ILE A 130 -15.21 -2.90 -2.61
N ALA A 131 -15.85 -2.03 -1.82
CA ALA A 131 -17.18 -2.30 -1.25
C ALA A 131 -18.25 -2.44 -2.35
N GLU A 132 -18.25 -1.54 -3.33
CA GLU A 132 -19.18 -1.57 -4.46
C GLU A 132 -18.96 -2.83 -5.31
N LYS A 133 -17.72 -3.06 -5.78
CA LYS A 133 -17.41 -4.22 -6.61
C LYS A 133 -17.61 -5.56 -5.91
N SER A 134 -17.35 -5.62 -4.60
CA SER A 134 -17.62 -6.84 -3.83
C SER A 134 -19.12 -7.16 -3.83
N SER A 135 -19.97 -6.13 -3.78
CA SER A 135 -21.42 -6.28 -3.85
C SER A 135 -21.88 -6.68 -5.26
N GLU A 136 -21.28 -6.11 -6.30
CA GLU A 136 -21.51 -6.48 -7.70
C GLU A 136 -21.20 -7.97 -7.97
N MET A 137 -20.07 -8.48 -7.48
CA MET A 137 -19.71 -9.89 -7.65
C MET A 137 -20.77 -10.84 -7.08
N ILE A 138 -21.28 -10.52 -5.89
CA ILE A 138 -22.35 -11.29 -5.24
C ILE A 138 -23.66 -11.20 -6.02
N GLN A 139 -24.01 -10.02 -6.53
CA GLN A 139 -25.20 -9.83 -7.38
C GLN A 139 -25.13 -10.65 -8.67
N HIS A 140 -23.92 -10.84 -9.22
CA HIS A 140 -23.67 -11.73 -10.35
C HIS A 140 -23.59 -13.22 -9.99
N GLY A 141 -23.78 -13.58 -8.72
CA GLY A 141 -23.70 -14.97 -8.24
C GLY A 141 -22.28 -15.51 -8.13
N ILE A 142 -21.25 -14.67 -8.25
CA ILE A 142 -19.84 -15.06 -8.15
C ILE A 142 -19.43 -14.97 -6.68
N THR A 143 -19.39 -16.12 -6.02
CA THR A 143 -19.19 -16.25 -4.56
C THR A 143 -17.88 -16.90 -4.17
N GLY A 144 -17.13 -17.46 -5.14
CA GLY A 144 -15.87 -18.16 -4.91
C GLY A 144 -14.67 -17.22 -4.72
N PRO A 145 -13.50 -17.77 -4.35
CA PRO A 145 -12.28 -16.99 -4.11
C PRO A 145 -11.83 -16.10 -5.27
N GLU A 146 -12.15 -16.46 -6.52
CA GLU A 146 -11.88 -15.65 -7.71
C GLU A 146 -12.55 -14.27 -7.66
N ALA A 147 -13.73 -14.16 -7.03
CA ALA A 147 -14.39 -12.87 -6.85
C ALA A 147 -13.60 -11.91 -5.95
N HIS A 148 -12.75 -12.44 -5.06
CA HIS A 148 -11.88 -11.62 -4.20
C HIS A 148 -10.84 -10.84 -5.01
N GLU A 149 -10.31 -11.43 -6.08
CA GLU A 149 -9.43 -10.73 -7.02
C GLU A 149 -10.21 -9.78 -7.92
N MET A 150 -11.31 -10.26 -8.52
CA MET A 150 -12.13 -9.49 -9.46
C MET A 150 -12.72 -8.21 -8.85
N CYS A 151 -13.04 -8.20 -7.55
CA CYS A 151 -13.57 -7.02 -6.88
C CYS A 151 -12.49 -5.97 -6.54
N ARG A 152 -11.20 -6.31 -6.65
CA ARG A 152 -10.07 -5.44 -6.29
C ARG A 152 -8.93 -5.52 -7.32
N PRO A 153 -9.19 -5.25 -8.61
CA PRO A 153 -8.17 -5.33 -9.64
C PRO A 153 -7.04 -4.32 -9.37
N GLU A 154 -5.88 -4.49 -10.02
CA GLU A 154 -4.67 -3.77 -9.62
C GLU A 154 -4.75 -2.24 -9.71
N GLU A 155 -5.65 -1.69 -10.51
CA GLU A 155 -5.89 -0.25 -10.58
C GLU A 155 -6.43 0.32 -9.26
N VAL A 156 -7.15 -0.49 -8.48
CA VAL A 156 -7.66 -0.12 -7.15
C VAL A 156 -6.50 0.08 -6.17
N GLU A 157 -5.44 -0.72 -6.28
CA GLU A 157 -4.21 -0.57 -5.49
C GLU A 157 -3.38 0.62 -6.01
N GLY A 158 -3.23 0.74 -7.33
CA GLY A 158 -2.50 1.81 -7.97
C GLY A 158 -3.04 3.22 -7.67
N GLU A 159 -4.36 3.40 -7.74
CA GLU A 159 -5.02 4.66 -7.40
C GLU A 159 -4.73 5.06 -5.95
N ALA A 160 -4.99 4.15 -5.01
CA ALA A 160 -4.82 4.42 -3.59
C ALA A 160 -3.34 4.67 -3.23
N ALA A 161 -2.39 3.97 -3.86
CA ALA A 161 -0.96 4.23 -3.69
C ALA A 161 -0.59 5.64 -4.18
N SER A 162 -1.10 6.04 -5.35
CA SER A 162 -0.88 7.37 -5.93
C SER A 162 -1.45 8.47 -5.03
N ARG A 163 -2.69 8.29 -4.55
CA ARG A 163 -3.36 9.21 -3.63
C ARG A 163 -2.63 9.33 -2.30
N ALA A 164 -2.25 8.21 -1.67
CA ALA A 164 -1.49 8.22 -0.42
C ALA A 164 -0.15 8.97 -0.58
N ILE A 165 0.57 8.73 -1.68
CA ILE A 165 1.83 9.43 -2.00
C ILE A 165 1.61 10.93 -2.16
N ALA A 166 0.53 11.35 -2.85
CA ALA A 166 0.21 12.75 -3.03
C ALA A 166 -0.05 13.44 -1.67
N ILE A 167 -0.89 12.84 -0.83
CA ILE A 167 -1.25 13.37 0.49
C ILE A 167 -0.02 13.42 1.41
N ALA A 168 0.79 12.35 1.46
CA ALA A 168 2.01 12.32 2.25
C ALA A 168 3.02 13.38 1.81
N ASN A 169 3.15 13.62 0.50
CA ASN A 169 4.01 14.68 -0.03
C ASN A 169 3.50 16.07 0.36
N GLN A 170 2.18 16.32 0.35
CA GLN A 170 1.59 17.57 0.85
C GLN A 170 1.80 17.75 2.36
N ALA A 171 1.85 16.66 3.13
CA ALA A 171 2.18 16.69 4.55
C ALA A 171 3.69 16.80 4.82
N ASN A 172 4.55 16.69 3.80
CA ASN A 172 6.00 16.47 3.92
C ASN A 172 6.33 15.31 4.88
N CYS A 173 5.52 14.25 4.84
CA CYS A 173 5.70 13.03 5.63
C CYS A 173 6.35 11.95 4.76
N PRO A 174 7.38 11.23 5.25
CA PRO A 174 7.85 10.04 4.56
C PRO A 174 6.77 8.95 4.60
N LEU A 175 6.64 8.21 3.50
CA LEU A 175 5.59 7.21 3.33
C LEU A 175 6.16 5.81 3.05
N TYR A 176 5.52 4.80 3.61
CA TYR A 176 5.81 3.39 3.38
C TYR A 176 4.54 2.68 2.86
N ILE A 177 4.55 2.22 1.63
CA ILE A 177 3.46 1.41 1.06
C ILE A 177 3.73 -0.05 1.43
N VAL A 178 2.88 -0.61 2.31
CA VAL A 178 2.97 -2.02 2.71
C VAL A 178 2.39 -2.91 1.62
N LYS A 179 2.88 -4.15 1.53
CA LYS A 179 2.29 -5.21 0.67
C LYS A 179 2.03 -4.76 -0.77
N VAL A 180 3.08 -4.35 -1.47
CA VAL A 180 2.98 -4.06 -2.91
C VAL A 180 2.75 -5.38 -3.65
N MET A 181 1.54 -5.55 -4.19
CA MET A 181 1.09 -6.79 -4.83
C MET A 181 1.07 -6.68 -6.36
N SER A 182 0.98 -5.46 -6.92
CA SER A 182 0.84 -5.24 -8.36
C SER A 182 1.95 -4.46 -9.04
N LYS A 183 2.04 -4.65 -10.36
CA LYS A 183 2.88 -3.84 -11.23
C LYS A 183 2.45 -2.38 -11.23
N THR A 184 1.16 -2.10 -11.26
CA THR A 184 0.64 -0.73 -11.25
C THR A 184 1.07 0.04 -10.00
N ALA A 185 0.92 -0.55 -8.80
CA ALA A 185 1.39 0.09 -7.57
C ALA A 185 2.93 0.22 -7.55
N GLY A 186 3.66 -0.80 -8.00
CA GLY A 186 5.12 -0.75 -8.14
C GLY A 186 5.59 0.39 -9.07
N LYS A 187 4.90 0.61 -10.20
CA LYS A 187 5.17 1.69 -11.15
C LYS A 187 4.92 3.06 -10.52
N VAL A 188 3.80 3.22 -9.82
CA VAL A 188 3.45 4.47 -9.11
C VAL A 188 4.53 4.83 -8.08
N ILE A 189 5.02 3.85 -7.32
CA ILE A 189 6.11 4.05 -6.34
C ILE A 189 7.41 4.44 -7.05
N ASN A 190 7.78 3.74 -8.14
CA ASN A 190 8.97 4.06 -8.94
C ASN A 190 8.92 5.51 -9.43
N GLU A 191 7.83 5.91 -10.09
CA GLU A 191 7.64 7.26 -10.64
C GLU A 191 7.72 8.33 -9.54
N ALA A 192 7.03 8.13 -8.41
CA ALA A 192 7.09 9.02 -7.27
C ALA A 192 8.52 9.20 -6.72
N ARG A 193 9.30 8.12 -6.66
CA ARG A 193 10.70 8.18 -6.22
C ARG A 193 11.58 8.92 -7.22
N ARG A 194 11.33 8.77 -8.53
CA ARG A 194 12.04 9.51 -9.58
C ARG A 194 11.74 11.01 -9.56
N GLU A 195 10.54 11.40 -9.14
CA GLU A 195 10.18 12.80 -8.82
C GLU A 195 10.80 13.29 -7.50
N GLY A 196 11.54 12.41 -6.82
CA GLY A 196 12.22 12.70 -5.58
C GLY A 196 11.35 12.52 -4.34
N LYS A 197 10.07 12.14 -4.42
CA LYS A 197 9.21 11.96 -3.23
C LYS A 197 9.83 10.93 -2.27
N VAL A 198 9.62 11.10 -0.96
CA VAL A 198 10.18 10.20 0.05
C VAL A 198 9.17 9.09 0.31
N VAL A 199 9.21 8.07 -0.55
CA VAL A 199 8.36 6.89 -0.46
C VAL A 199 9.18 5.60 -0.53
N PHE A 200 8.78 4.63 0.29
CA PHE A 200 9.28 3.26 0.33
C PHE A 200 8.17 2.29 -0.06
N GLY A 201 8.53 1.17 -0.68
CA GLY A 201 7.61 0.10 -1.05
C GLY A 201 8.10 -1.25 -0.56
N GLU A 202 7.15 -2.05 -0.06
CA GLU A 202 7.37 -3.39 0.50
C GLU A 202 6.59 -4.45 -0.28
N PRO A 203 7.20 -5.12 -1.27
CA PRO A 203 6.68 -6.39 -1.73
C PRO A 203 6.81 -7.44 -0.63
N ILE A 204 6.00 -8.49 -0.71
CA ILE A 204 6.01 -9.59 0.26
C ILE A 204 6.43 -10.90 -0.40
N ALA A 205 6.82 -11.88 0.42
CA ALA A 205 7.18 -13.21 -0.07
C ALA A 205 6.12 -13.79 -1.05
N ALA A 206 4.84 -13.60 -0.75
CA ALA A 206 3.75 -14.06 -1.60
C ALA A 206 3.77 -13.41 -3.01
N SER A 207 3.83 -12.08 -3.09
CA SER A 207 3.84 -11.36 -4.39
C SER A 207 5.14 -11.54 -5.18
N LEU A 208 6.22 -11.99 -4.54
CA LEU A 208 7.50 -12.31 -5.19
C LEU A 208 7.64 -13.78 -5.58
N GLY A 209 6.91 -14.68 -4.91
CA GLY A 209 7.05 -16.13 -5.05
C GLY A 209 5.97 -16.80 -5.88
N THR A 210 4.76 -16.24 -5.91
CA THR A 210 3.59 -16.84 -6.57
C THR A 210 2.65 -15.78 -7.17
N ASP A 211 1.59 -16.20 -7.84
CA ASP A 211 0.64 -15.34 -8.55
C ASP A 211 -0.84 -15.69 -8.24
N GLY A 212 -1.75 -14.88 -8.76
CA GLY A 212 -3.19 -14.95 -8.51
C GLY A 212 -3.92 -16.01 -9.34
N THR A 213 -3.25 -16.73 -10.24
CA THR A 213 -3.91 -17.78 -11.03
C THR A 213 -4.49 -18.89 -10.14
N HIS A 214 -3.95 -19.04 -8.93
CA HIS A 214 -4.45 -19.94 -7.90
C HIS A 214 -5.89 -19.68 -7.46
N TYR A 215 -6.43 -18.46 -7.62
CA TYR A 215 -7.83 -18.16 -7.28
C TYR A 215 -8.83 -18.87 -8.19
N TRP A 216 -8.43 -19.21 -9.42
CA TRP A 216 -9.26 -19.96 -10.37
C TRP A 216 -9.06 -21.49 -10.28
N ASN A 217 -8.38 -21.97 -9.24
CA ASN A 217 -8.21 -23.42 -9.04
C ASN A 217 -9.56 -24.08 -8.76
N LYS A 218 -9.82 -25.23 -9.40
CA LYS A 218 -11.06 -26.01 -9.20
C LYS A 218 -11.25 -26.50 -7.78
N CYS A 219 -10.15 -26.69 -7.03
CA CYS A 219 -10.19 -27.02 -5.62
C CYS A 219 -10.42 -25.74 -4.80
N TRP A 220 -11.61 -25.60 -4.24
CA TRP A 220 -11.97 -24.43 -3.43
C TRP A 220 -10.99 -24.19 -2.27
N ARG A 221 -10.55 -25.26 -1.57
CA ARG A 221 -9.56 -25.16 -0.48
C ARG A 221 -8.24 -24.54 -0.97
N HIS A 222 -7.77 -24.95 -2.15
CA HIS A 222 -6.54 -24.39 -2.75
C HIS A 222 -6.72 -22.90 -3.05
N ALA A 223 -7.81 -22.53 -3.72
CA ALA A 223 -8.10 -21.16 -4.09
C ALA A 223 -8.26 -20.24 -2.85
N ALA A 224 -9.03 -20.69 -1.85
CA ALA A 224 -9.24 -19.98 -0.59
C ALA A 224 -7.95 -19.83 0.24
N GLY A 225 -7.04 -20.81 0.15
CA GLY A 225 -5.72 -20.77 0.80
C GLY A 225 -4.85 -19.59 0.36
N HIS A 226 -5.10 -19.01 -0.82
CA HIS A 226 -4.36 -17.88 -1.36
C HIS A 226 -5.03 -16.51 -1.10
N VAL A 227 -6.23 -16.48 -0.49
CA VAL A 227 -7.01 -15.25 -0.29
C VAL A 227 -6.34 -14.33 0.73
N MET A 228 -5.93 -13.13 0.28
CA MET A 228 -5.36 -12.05 1.09
C MET A 228 -5.64 -10.67 0.48
N GLY A 229 -5.40 -9.58 1.23
CA GLY A 229 -5.65 -8.21 0.78
C GLY A 229 -4.39 -7.32 0.86
N PRO A 230 -3.92 -6.72 -0.25
CA PRO A 230 -4.42 -6.85 -1.63
C PRO A 230 -4.24 -8.29 -2.16
N PRO A 231 -5.02 -8.72 -3.19
CA PRO A 231 -4.91 -10.07 -3.73
C PRO A 231 -3.61 -10.26 -4.53
N LEU A 232 -3.18 -11.53 -4.64
CA LEU A 232 -2.17 -11.92 -5.62
C LEU A 232 -2.68 -11.60 -7.04
N ARG A 233 -1.80 -11.13 -7.93
CA ARG A 233 -2.22 -10.71 -9.27
C ARG A 233 -2.21 -11.87 -10.25
N PRO A 234 -3.25 -12.06 -11.07
CA PRO A 234 -3.36 -13.20 -11.99
C PRO A 234 -2.39 -13.09 -13.17
N ASP A 235 -1.79 -11.93 -13.43
CA ASP A 235 -0.70 -11.80 -14.39
C ASP A 235 0.56 -12.52 -13.84
N PRO A 236 0.98 -13.65 -14.45
CA PRO A 236 2.06 -14.49 -13.94
C PRO A 236 3.44 -13.83 -14.04
N THR A 237 3.55 -12.69 -14.75
CA THR A 237 4.79 -11.93 -14.84
C THR A 237 4.94 -10.89 -13.72
N THR A 238 3.93 -10.73 -12.87
CA THR A 238 3.96 -9.81 -11.71
C THR A 238 5.10 -10.10 -10.74
N PRO A 239 5.33 -11.35 -10.29
CA PRO A 239 6.38 -11.62 -9.30
C PRO A 239 7.78 -11.30 -9.83
N GLY A 240 8.04 -11.65 -11.10
CA GLY A 240 9.30 -11.33 -11.77
C GLY A 240 9.55 -9.82 -11.90
N TYR A 241 8.51 -9.05 -12.19
CA TYR A 241 8.57 -7.59 -12.30
C TYR A 241 8.80 -6.91 -10.94
N LEU A 242 8.08 -7.35 -9.90
CA LEU A 242 8.29 -6.85 -8.54
C LEU A 242 9.70 -7.18 -8.03
N MET A 243 10.24 -8.35 -8.39
CA MET A 243 11.62 -8.72 -8.09
C MET A 243 12.63 -7.80 -8.81
N ASP A 244 12.37 -7.38 -10.04
CA ASP A 244 13.22 -6.42 -10.75
C ASP A 244 13.21 -5.04 -10.08
N LEU A 245 12.04 -4.55 -9.66
CA LEU A 245 11.92 -3.31 -8.89
C LEU A 245 12.64 -3.41 -7.53
N LEU A 246 12.59 -4.58 -6.90
CA LEU A 246 13.30 -4.87 -5.65
C LEU A 246 14.82 -4.90 -5.85
N ALA A 247 15.31 -5.49 -6.95
CA ALA A 247 16.71 -5.48 -7.32
C ALA A 247 17.21 -4.04 -7.59
N ASN A 248 16.41 -3.23 -8.29
CA ASN A 248 16.72 -1.86 -8.68
C ASN A 248 16.51 -0.80 -7.58
N ASN A 249 16.06 -1.21 -6.39
CA ASN A 249 15.81 -0.30 -5.26
C ASN A 249 14.66 0.70 -5.45
N ASP A 250 13.78 0.42 -6.42
CA ASP A 250 12.45 1.04 -6.53
C ASP A 250 11.53 0.55 -5.41
N LEU A 251 11.70 -0.72 -5.01
CA LEU A 251 11.19 -1.33 -3.78
C LEU A 251 12.38 -1.69 -2.86
N GLN A 252 12.23 -1.54 -1.55
CA GLN A 252 13.40 -1.50 -0.64
C GLN A 252 13.46 -2.64 0.38
N VAL A 253 12.30 -3.16 0.81
CA VAL A 253 12.20 -4.09 1.93
C VAL A 253 11.27 -5.23 1.55
N THR A 254 11.45 -6.39 2.16
CA THR A 254 10.55 -7.53 2.00
C THR A 254 9.92 -7.92 3.33
N GLY A 255 8.59 -7.93 3.35
CA GLY A 255 7.79 -8.50 4.42
C GLY A 255 7.20 -9.85 4.04
N THR A 256 6.28 -10.34 4.86
CA THR A 256 5.50 -11.56 4.56
C THR A 256 4.01 -11.37 4.69
N ASP A 257 3.59 -10.37 5.48
CA ASP A 257 2.20 -10.23 5.92
C ASP A 257 1.64 -11.54 6.50
N ASN A 258 2.48 -12.27 7.25
CA ASN A 258 2.13 -13.59 7.78
C ASN A 258 0.88 -13.51 8.67
N CYS A 259 -0.23 -14.02 8.15
CA CYS A 259 -1.54 -14.01 8.77
C CYS A 259 -2.26 -15.29 8.35
N THR A 260 -2.03 -16.35 9.10
CA THR A 260 -2.36 -17.71 8.67
C THR A 260 -3.69 -18.18 9.24
N PHE A 261 -4.45 -18.89 8.42
CA PHE A 261 -5.72 -19.50 8.80
C PHE A 261 -5.81 -20.91 8.24
N ASN A 262 -6.22 -21.86 9.06
CA ASN A 262 -6.44 -23.24 8.65
C ASN A 262 -7.62 -23.34 7.67
N ALA A 263 -7.71 -24.47 6.97
CA ALA A 263 -8.75 -24.69 5.98
C ALA A 263 -10.18 -24.60 6.53
N ASP A 264 -10.41 -25.00 7.78
CA ASP A 264 -11.70 -24.88 8.47
C ASP A 264 -12.07 -23.40 8.70
N GLN A 265 -11.11 -22.57 9.11
CA GLN A 265 -11.28 -21.13 9.24
C GLN A 265 -11.51 -20.45 7.89
N LYS A 266 -10.75 -20.84 6.85
CA LYS A 266 -10.99 -20.35 5.48
C LYS A 266 -12.41 -20.68 5.03
N ALA A 267 -12.91 -21.88 5.35
CA ALA A 267 -14.24 -22.37 4.97
C ALA A 267 -15.42 -21.55 5.54
N LEU A 268 -15.20 -20.62 6.45
CA LEU A 268 -16.20 -19.61 6.87
C LEU A 268 -16.78 -18.83 5.67
N GLY A 269 -15.99 -18.66 4.59
CA GLY A 269 -16.43 -18.01 3.36
C GLY A 269 -16.69 -18.95 2.19
N LYS A 270 -17.00 -20.23 2.43
CA LYS A 270 -17.26 -21.21 1.36
C LYS A 270 -18.37 -20.82 0.38
N ASP A 271 -19.38 -20.08 0.87
CA ASP A 271 -20.52 -19.60 0.07
C ASP A 271 -20.48 -18.08 -0.16
N ASP A 272 -19.46 -17.38 0.35
CA ASP A 272 -19.30 -15.93 0.27
C ASP A 272 -17.84 -15.55 0.52
N PHE A 273 -17.10 -15.24 -0.55
CA PHE A 273 -15.67 -14.91 -0.48
C PHE A 273 -15.34 -13.78 0.50
N ARG A 274 -16.27 -12.85 0.75
CA ARG A 274 -16.07 -11.70 1.66
C ARG A 274 -15.90 -12.15 3.11
N LYS A 275 -16.30 -13.38 3.44
CA LYS A 275 -16.16 -13.99 4.78
C LYS A 275 -14.94 -14.89 4.90
N ILE A 276 -14.15 -15.07 3.84
CA ILE A 276 -12.88 -15.81 3.92
C ILE A 276 -11.89 -14.93 4.71
N PRO A 277 -11.35 -15.39 5.85
CA PRO A 277 -10.31 -14.65 6.57
C PRO A 277 -9.11 -14.38 5.66
N ASN A 278 -8.77 -13.10 5.46
CA ASN A 278 -7.70 -12.71 4.53
C ASN A 278 -6.33 -12.89 5.18
N GLY A 279 -5.44 -13.60 4.50
CA GLY A 279 -4.06 -13.80 4.93
C GLY A 279 -3.45 -15.11 4.44
N VAL A 280 -2.13 -15.15 4.38
CA VAL A 280 -1.32 -16.29 3.89
C VAL A 280 -0.12 -16.52 4.80
N ASN A 281 0.58 -17.63 4.56
CA ASN A 281 1.84 -17.97 5.20
C ASN A 281 3.04 -17.32 4.49
N GLY A 282 4.19 -17.29 5.16
CA GLY A 282 5.43 -16.88 4.50
C GLY A 282 6.59 -16.53 5.43
N VAL A 283 6.37 -16.46 6.75
CA VAL A 283 7.43 -16.05 7.71
C VAL A 283 8.69 -16.92 7.62
N GLU A 284 8.52 -18.23 7.43
CA GLU A 284 9.60 -19.20 7.28
C GLU A 284 10.20 -19.20 5.86
N ASP A 285 9.36 -19.05 4.85
CA ASP A 285 9.78 -19.29 3.47
C ASP A 285 10.38 -18.06 2.80
N ARG A 286 10.18 -16.86 3.35
CA ARG A 286 10.60 -15.57 2.78
C ARG A 286 12.03 -15.59 2.24
N MET A 287 13.00 -16.01 3.06
CA MET A 287 14.41 -15.92 2.66
C MET A 287 14.75 -16.85 1.50
N SER A 288 14.31 -18.11 1.55
CA SER A 288 14.56 -19.07 0.45
C SER A 288 13.80 -18.68 -0.83
N VAL A 289 12.56 -18.19 -0.71
CA VAL A 289 11.78 -17.74 -1.87
C VAL A 289 12.46 -16.56 -2.57
N ILE A 290 12.91 -15.54 -1.80
CA ILE A 290 13.61 -14.39 -2.38
C ILE A 290 14.98 -14.81 -2.93
N TRP A 291 15.70 -15.71 -2.27
CA TRP A 291 16.97 -16.23 -2.77
C TRP A 291 16.76 -16.95 -4.11
N GLU A 292 15.82 -17.89 -4.17
CA GLU A 292 15.50 -18.65 -5.37
C GLU A 292 15.05 -17.72 -6.51
N LYS A 293 14.07 -16.85 -6.27
CA LYS A 293 13.49 -16.01 -7.32
C LYS A 293 14.35 -14.79 -7.69
N GLY A 294 15.23 -14.35 -6.80
CA GLY A 294 16.05 -13.15 -6.96
C GLY A 294 17.53 -13.42 -7.22
N VAL A 295 18.19 -14.17 -6.34
CA VAL A 295 19.64 -14.42 -6.42
C VAL A 295 19.95 -15.53 -7.42
N HIS A 296 19.28 -16.68 -7.30
CA HIS A 296 19.54 -17.84 -8.16
C HIS A 296 19.18 -17.55 -9.63
N THR A 297 18.16 -16.72 -9.88
CA THR A 297 17.80 -16.26 -11.24
C THR A 297 18.73 -15.18 -11.80
N GLY A 298 19.63 -14.62 -10.99
CA GLY A 298 20.55 -13.55 -11.40
C GLY A 298 19.94 -12.15 -11.45
N LYS A 299 18.72 -11.94 -10.93
CA LYS A 299 18.11 -10.60 -10.84
C LYS A 299 18.81 -9.70 -9.84
N MET A 300 19.34 -10.26 -8.75
CA MET A 300 20.11 -9.52 -7.75
C MET A 300 21.28 -10.34 -7.20
N ASP A 301 22.30 -9.66 -6.68
CA ASP A 301 23.42 -10.32 -6.02
C ASP A 301 23.13 -10.61 -4.52
N PRO A 302 23.98 -11.42 -3.84
CA PRO A 302 23.81 -11.69 -2.40
C PRO A 302 23.87 -10.44 -1.50
N CYS A 303 24.57 -9.37 -1.90
CA CYS A 303 24.63 -8.14 -1.11
C CYS A 303 23.29 -7.40 -1.15
N ARG A 304 22.64 -7.36 -2.31
CA ARG A 304 21.29 -6.82 -2.47
C ARG A 304 20.26 -7.67 -1.74
N PHE A 305 20.41 -9.00 -1.75
CA PHE A 305 19.60 -9.91 -0.94
C PHE A 305 19.67 -9.56 0.55
N VAL A 306 20.86 -9.38 1.11
CA VAL A 306 21.03 -8.92 2.51
C VAL A 306 20.35 -7.57 2.73
N ALA A 307 20.49 -6.63 1.77
CA ALA A 307 19.90 -5.31 1.87
C ALA A 307 18.37 -5.35 2.01
N VAL A 308 17.69 -6.11 1.15
CA VAL A 308 16.22 -6.15 1.09
C VAL A 308 15.58 -7.08 2.11
N THR A 309 16.35 -7.97 2.72
CA THR A 309 15.86 -8.91 3.74
C THR A 309 16.14 -8.47 5.17
N SER A 310 17.11 -7.56 5.39
CA SER A 310 17.49 -7.11 6.74
C SER A 310 17.96 -5.64 6.81
N THR A 311 19.04 -5.26 6.11
CA THR A 311 19.72 -3.96 6.32
C THR A 311 18.80 -2.76 6.08
N ASN A 312 17.99 -2.78 5.02
CA ASN A 312 17.10 -1.67 4.70
C ASN A 312 15.99 -1.52 5.74
N ALA A 313 15.42 -2.64 6.23
CA ALA A 313 14.45 -2.61 7.31
C ALA A 313 15.07 -2.01 8.58
N ALA A 314 16.27 -2.45 8.96
CA ALA A 314 16.98 -1.92 10.13
C ALA A 314 17.25 -0.41 10.02
N LYS A 315 17.60 0.08 8.82
CA LYS A 315 17.79 1.52 8.56
C LYS A 315 16.48 2.31 8.64
N ILE A 316 15.43 1.82 7.98
CA ILE A 316 14.13 2.47 7.92
C ILE A 316 13.51 2.59 9.32
N PHE A 317 13.54 1.49 10.08
CA PHE A 317 12.98 1.42 11.44
C PHE A 317 13.98 1.79 12.55
N ASN A 318 15.12 2.38 12.18
CA ASN A 318 16.09 3.03 13.07
C ASN A 318 16.81 2.14 14.12
N ILE A 319 17.14 0.92 13.73
CA ILE A 319 17.87 -0.06 14.55
C ILE A 319 19.16 -0.56 13.86
N TYR A 320 19.68 0.21 12.90
CA TYR A 320 20.96 -0.05 12.24
C TYR A 320 22.09 0.76 12.92
N PRO A 321 23.29 0.19 13.17
CA PRO A 321 23.75 -1.14 12.79
C PRO A 321 23.54 -2.21 13.87
N GLN A 322 22.74 -1.97 14.92
CA GLN A 322 22.45 -2.97 15.94
C GLN A 322 21.93 -4.28 15.29
N LYS A 323 21.03 -4.15 14.31
CA LYS A 323 20.55 -5.25 13.48
C LYS A 323 20.87 -5.03 11.99
N GLY A 324 20.84 -6.12 11.22
CA GLY A 324 21.00 -6.09 9.76
C GLY A 324 22.43 -5.78 9.28
N ARG A 325 23.45 -5.99 10.11
CA ARG A 325 24.87 -5.90 9.75
C ARG A 325 25.70 -6.88 10.59
N ILE A 326 26.66 -7.56 9.95
CA ILE A 326 27.73 -8.26 10.67
C ILE A 326 28.87 -7.28 10.88
N ALA A 327 29.01 -6.77 12.10
CA ALA A 327 30.08 -5.87 12.52
C ALA A 327 30.28 -5.96 14.04
N VAL A 328 31.47 -5.58 14.51
CA VAL A 328 31.74 -5.47 15.95
C VAL A 328 30.74 -4.49 16.57
N GLY A 329 30.03 -4.92 17.63
CA GLY A 329 29.02 -4.15 18.33
C GLY A 329 27.58 -4.35 17.84
N SER A 330 27.35 -5.07 16.74
CA SER A 330 26.01 -5.50 16.31
C SER A 330 25.52 -6.72 17.12
N ASP A 331 24.20 -6.90 17.22
CA ASP A 331 23.62 -8.09 17.82
C ASP A 331 24.03 -9.34 17.05
N ALA A 332 24.30 -10.44 17.76
CA ALA A 332 24.66 -11.73 17.18
C ALA A 332 23.43 -12.48 16.64
N ASP A 333 22.72 -11.83 15.73
CA ASP A 333 21.62 -12.35 14.92
C ASP A 333 22.15 -12.73 13.53
N ILE A 334 22.65 -13.97 13.39
CA ILE A 334 23.47 -14.41 12.27
C ILE A 334 22.87 -15.67 11.64
N VAL A 335 22.85 -15.73 10.31
CA VAL A 335 22.45 -16.90 9.54
C VAL A 335 23.65 -17.42 8.77
N VAL A 336 23.98 -18.69 8.96
CA VAL A 336 24.88 -19.42 8.06
C VAL A 336 24.01 -19.96 6.94
N TRP A 337 24.17 -19.35 5.77
CA TRP A 337 23.35 -19.60 4.60
C TRP A 337 24.11 -20.46 3.59
N ASN A 338 23.57 -21.63 3.24
CA ASN A 338 24.16 -22.48 2.20
C ASN A 338 23.46 -22.22 0.85
N PRO A 339 24.14 -21.58 -0.11
CA PRO A 339 23.58 -21.25 -1.41
C PRO A 339 23.43 -22.46 -2.35
N ASN A 340 24.13 -23.56 -2.06
CA ASN A 340 24.17 -24.78 -2.88
C ASN A 340 23.20 -25.85 -2.38
N ALA A 341 22.77 -25.77 -1.12
CA ALA A 341 21.69 -26.60 -0.60
C ALA A 341 20.37 -26.22 -1.25
N SER A 342 19.49 -27.21 -1.40
CA SER A 342 18.13 -27.01 -1.88
C SER A 342 17.11 -27.71 -0.98
N ARG A 343 15.90 -27.15 -0.95
CA ARG A 343 14.75 -27.74 -0.26
C ARG A 343 13.50 -27.57 -1.11
N THR A 344 12.59 -28.54 -1.03
CA THR A 344 11.24 -28.39 -1.58
C THR A 344 10.31 -27.95 -0.46
N ILE A 345 9.67 -26.79 -0.62
CA ILE A 345 8.73 -26.26 0.37
C ILE A 345 7.49 -27.17 0.44
N SER A 346 7.08 -27.56 1.65
CA SER A 346 5.86 -28.32 1.88
C SER A 346 5.26 -28.02 3.25
N ALA A 347 3.92 -27.95 3.33
CA ALA A 347 3.18 -27.88 4.59
C ALA A 347 3.44 -29.10 5.49
N LYS A 348 3.94 -30.22 4.95
CA LYS A 348 4.31 -31.39 5.76
C LYS A 348 5.61 -31.21 6.55
N THR A 349 6.46 -30.28 6.12
CA THR A 349 7.82 -30.10 6.66
C THR A 349 8.07 -28.70 7.22
N HIS A 350 7.16 -27.75 6.98
CA HIS A 350 7.29 -26.41 7.55
C HIS A 350 7.06 -26.41 9.07
N HIS A 351 7.44 -25.32 9.71
CA HIS A 351 7.35 -25.11 11.17
C HIS A 351 6.20 -24.17 11.56
N GLN A 352 5.46 -23.68 10.58
CA GLN A 352 4.24 -22.87 10.78
C GLN A 352 3.10 -23.77 11.28
N ALA A 353 2.15 -23.20 12.03
CA ALA A 353 1.03 -23.93 12.61
C ALA A 353 -0.09 -24.24 11.61
N VAL A 354 -0.07 -23.60 10.44
CA VAL A 354 -1.13 -23.67 9.43
C VAL A 354 -1.07 -24.94 8.59
N ASP A 355 -2.21 -25.51 8.24
CA ASP A 355 -2.32 -26.75 7.46
C ASP A 355 -2.19 -26.57 5.92
N PHE A 356 -1.54 -25.50 5.48
CA PHE A 356 -1.38 -25.11 4.08
C PHE A 356 -0.11 -24.29 3.83
N ASN A 357 0.49 -24.38 2.64
CA ASN A 357 1.58 -23.51 2.22
C ASN A 357 1.36 -23.01 0.78
N ILE A 358 1.34 -21.68 0.57
CA ILE A 358 1.16 -21.08 -0.76
C ILE A 358 2.33 -21.35 -1.72
N PHE A 359 3.47 -21.82 -1.20
CA PHE A 359 4.66 -22.19 -1.98
C PHE A 359 4.83 -23.71 -2.09
N GLU A 360 3.78 -24.50 -1.85
CA GLU A 360 3.82 -25.97 -1.89
C GLU A 360 4.48 -26.49 -3.18
N GLY A 361 5.49 -27.36 -3.02
CA GLY A 361 6.21 -27.97 -4.12
C GLY A 361 7.30 -27.09 -4.75
N MET A 362 7.50 -25.85 -4.31
CA MET A 362 8.56 -24.98 -4.83
C MET A 362 9.93 -25.50 -4.38
N LEU A 363 10.78 -25.84 -5.35
CA LEU A 363 12.20 -26.09 -5.12
C LEU A 363 12.91 -24.75 -4.95
N CYS A 364 13.59 -24.55 -3.82
CA CYS A 364 14.39 -23.37 -3.56
C CYS A 364 15.84 -23.75 -3.27
N HIS A 365 16.78 -23.10 -3.95
CA HIS A 365 18.17 -23.03 -3.53
C HIS A 365 18.32 -22.00 -2.42
N GLY A 366 19.38 -22.12 -1.62
CA GLY A 366 19.59 -21.24 -0.48
C GLY A 366 18.78 -21.67 0.72
N VAL A 367 19.46 -22.30 1.67
CA VAL A 367 18.86 -22.80 2.92
C VAL A 367 19.65 -22.27 4.11
N ALA A 368 18.93 -21.89 5.17
CA ALA A 368 19.56 -21.58 6.45
C ALA A 368 20.00 -22.89 7.11
N GLU A 369 21.31 -23.10 7.24
CA GLU A 369 21.86 -24.29 7.92
C GLU A 369 21.97 -24.07 9.43
N TYR A 370 22.45 -22.88 9.80
CA TYR A 370 22.55 -22.46 11.19
C TYR A 370 21.93 -21.08 11.34
N VAL A 371 21.15 -20.90 12.40
CA VAL A 371 20.58 -19.60 12.75
C VAL A 371 20.92 -19.33 14.20
N MET A 372 21.46 -18.14 14.43
CA MET A 372 21.79 -17.61 15.72
C MET A 372 20.92 -16.39 15.99
N THR A 373 20.37 -16.31 17.19
CA THR A 373 19.74 -15.08 17.68
C THR A 373 20.25 -14.78 19.08
N ASN A 374 20.56 -13.50 19.34
CA ASN A 374 21.15 -13.07 20.61
C ASN A 374 22.39 -13.89 21.03
N GLY A 375 23.17 -14.40 20.07
CA GLY A 375 24.37 -15.23 20.36
C GLY A 375 24.10 -16.71 20.61
N HIS A 376 22.85 -17.16 20.54
CA HIS A 376 22.46 -18.55 20.75
C HIS A 376 22.11 -19.23 19.44
N VAL A 377 22.71 -20.40 19.18
CA VAL A 377 22.35 -21.24 18.03
C VAL A 377 20.98 -21.86 18.27
N VAL A 378 20.00 -21.49 17.46
CA VAL A 378 18.59 -21.90 17.56
C VAL A 378 18.12 -22.77 16.41
N LEU A 379 18.82 -22.74 15.28
CA LEU A 379 18.69 -23.72 14.21
C LEU A 379 20.05 -24.37 14.01
N ASP A 380 20.05 -25.70 14.01
CA ASP A 380 21.22 -26.55 13.82
C ASP A 380 20.83 -27.69 12.88
N GLU A 381 21.25 -27.62 11.62
CA GLU A 381 21.03 -28.65 10.58
C GLU A 381 19.55 -29.10 10.48
N GLY A 382 18.63 -28.13 10.41
CA GLY A 382 17.19 -28.37 10.30
C GLY A 382 16.48 -28.67 11.63
N GLN A 383 17.20 -28.75 12.75
CA GLN A 383 16.61 -28.91 14.08
C GLN A 383 16.45 -27.56 14.77
N VAL A 384 15.19 -27.12 14.94
CA VAL A 384 14.86 -25.87 15.65
C VAL A 384 14.82 -26.11 17.16
N ARG A 385 15.74 -25.48 17.90
CA ARG A 385 15.87 -25.54 19.36
C ARG A 385 15.68 -24.15 19.94
N VAL A 386 14.44 -23.84 20.32
CA VAL A 386 14.04 -22.52 20.84
C VAL A 386 13.34 -22.64 22.18
N THR A 387 13.42 -21.59 22.99
CA THR A 387 12.69 -21.45 24.25
C THR A 387 11.73 -20.27 24.14
N GLN A 388 10.51 -20.43 24.67
CA GLN A 388 9.53 -19.35 24.75
C GLN A 388 10.06 -18.18 25.58
N GLY A 389 9.85 -16.95 25.10
CA GLY A 389 10.24 -15.72 25.79
C GLY A 389 11.76 -15.43 25.75
N MET A 390 12.51 -16.11 24.88
CA MET A 390 13.94 -15.82 24.68
C MET A 390 14.16 -14.53 23.87
N GLY A 391 13.20 -14.19 23.00
CA GLY A 391 13.21 -12.95 22.23
C GLY A 391 12.90 -11.74 23.09
N ARG A 392 13.40 -10.56 22.69
CA ARG A 392 13.19 -9.31 23.40
C ARG A 392 12.44 -8.31 22.54
N PHE A 393 11.63 -7.46 23.17
CA PHE A 393 11.11 -6.27 22.52
C PHE A 393 12.25 -5.29 22.24
N ILE A 394 12.36 -4.84 20.99
CA ILE A 394 13.34 -3.86 20.52
C ILE A 394 12.62 -2.53 20.29
N PRO A 395 12.87 -1.52 21.14
CA PRO A 395 12.38 -0.17 20.90
C PRO A 395 12.90 0.35 19.56
N LEU A 396 12.01 0.95 18.77
CA LEU A 396 12.31 1.60 17.49
C LEU A 396 12.33 3.12 17.71
N PRO A 397 13.50 3.77 17.80
CA PRO A 397 13.56 5.22 18.06
C PRO A 397 13.04 6.02 16.86
N CYS A 398 12.33 7.10 17.12
CA CYS A 398 11.94 8.05 16.07
C CYS A 398 13.14 8.74 15.40
N ASN A 399 12.87 9.48 14.33
CA ASN A 399 13.85 10.26 13.57
C ASN A 399 14.95 9.41 12.92
N SER A 400 14.57 8.31 12.25
CA SER A 400 15.51 7.57 11.40
C SER A 400 16.23 8.51 10.44
N GLU A 401 17.55 8.56 10.50
CA GLU A 401 18.36 9.41 9.61
C GLU A 401 18.20 9.03 8.14
N THR A 402 17.98 7.75 7.86
CA THR A 402 17.73 7.25 6.49
C THR A 402 16.42 7.81 5.92
N VAL A 403 15.44 8.05 6.79
CA VAL A 403 14.07 8.46 6.41
C VAL A 403 13.91 9.99 6.49
N PHE A 404 14.38 10.62 7.56
CA PHE A 404 14.04 12.00 7.92
C PHE A 404 15.09 13.05 7.55
N SER A 405 16.33 12.67 7.22
CA SER A 405 17.38 13.62 6.84
C SER A 405 16.95 14.55 5.71
N ARG A 406 16.38 13.99 4.63
CA ARG A 406 15.86 14.77 3.49
C ARG A 406 14.60 15.56 3.82
N ILE A 407 13.77 15.08 4.75
CA ILE A 407 12.52 15.73 5.14
C ILE A 407 12.80 17.04 5.89
N ARG A 408 13.75 17.03 6.82
CA ARG A 408 14.18 18.22 7.58
C ARG A 408 14.76 19.29 6.66
N GLU A 409 15.56 18.89 5.67
CA GLU A 409 16.11 19.82 4.68
C GLU A 409 15.02 20.43 3.79
N ARG A 410 14.05 19.63 3.33
CA ARG A 410 12.89 20.13 2.57
C ARG A 410 12.13 21.17 3.35
N GLU A 411 11.79 20.87 4.60
CA GLU A 411 11.06 21.80 5.47
C GLU A 411 11.79 23.14 5.65
N ARG A 412 13.12 23.12 5.66
CA ARG A 412 13.93 24.34 5.70
C ARG A 412 13.86 25.12 4.39
N THR A 413 13.93 24.45 3.24
CA THR A 413 14.10 25.11 1.92
C THR A 413 12.80 25.40 1.16
N THR A 414 11.70 24.69 1.44
CA THR A 414 10.45 24.78 0.67
C THR A 414 9.32 25.46 1.44
N LYS A 415 9.65 26.42 2.32
CA LYS A 415 8.64 27.19 3.04
C LYS A 415 7.86 28.08 2.06
N PRO A 416 6.52 28.11 2.14
CA PRO A 416 5.74 29.05 1.35
C PRO A 416 6.16 30.49 1.66
N CYS A 417 6.46 31.26 0.62
CA CYS A 417 6.80 32.67 0.74
C CYS A 417 5.59 33.53 0.39
N LYS A 418 5.23 34.45 1.27
CA LYS A 418 4.26 35.49 0.97
C LYS A 418 4.87 36.42 -0.08
N VAL A 419 4.10 36.75 -1.11
CA VAL A 419 4.43 37.86 -2.00
C VAL A 419 3.98 39.14 -1.29
N GLU A 420 4.93 40.02 -0.97
CA GLU A 420 4.60 41.34 -0.44
C GLU A 420 3.96 42.19 -1.54
N ARG A 421 2.74 42.67 -1.26
CA ARG A 421 1.95 43.51 -2.16
C ARG A 421 1.52 44.74 -1.38
N GLU A 422 1.37 45.86 -2.09
CA GLU A 422 0.66 47.02 -1.53
C GLU A 422 -0.77 46.61 -1.14
N PRO A 423 -1.33 47.17 -0.05
CA PRO A 423 -2.73 46.96 0.29
C PRO A 423 -3.63 47.35 -0.88
N TYR A 424 -4.63 46.53 -1.18
CA TYR A 424 -5.62 46.87 -2.20
C TYR A 424 -6.46 48.06 -1.73
N ASP A 425 -6.38 49.17 -2.45
CA ASP A 425 -7.07 50.44 -2.18
C ASP A 425 -8.25 50.72 -3.15
N GLY A 426 -8.50 49.80 -4.09
CA GLY A 426 -9.59 49.89 -5.05
C GLY A 426 -10.98 49.62 -4.45
N PRO A 427 -12.05 49.89 -5.22
CA PRO A 427 -13.42 49.65 -4.78
C PRO A 427 -13.72 48.16 -4.63
N VAL A 428 -14.31 47.76 -3.48
CA VAL A 428 -14.81 46.41 -3.23
C VAL A 428 -16.33 46.37 -3.41
N ALA A 429 -16.84 45.38 -4.13
CA ALA A 429 -18.28 45.19 -4.31
C ALA A 429 -18.98 44.96 -2.95
N LYS A 430 -20.10 45.65 -2.71
CA LYS A 430 -20.93 45.43 -1.52
C LYS A 430 -21.81 44.19 -1.74
N ILE A 431 -21.45 43.09 -1.10
CA ILE A 431 -22.23 41.85 -1.07
C ILE A 431 -23.06 41.88 0.22
N THR A 432 -24.38 41.63 0.15
CA THR A 432 -25.23 41.54 1.34
C THR A 432 -24.99 40.20 2.04
N ALA A 433 -25.10 40.16 3.38
CA ALA A 433 -24.82 38.95 4.17
C ALA A 433 -25.62 37.70 3.72
N THR A 434 -26.80 37.91 3.14
CA THR A 434 -27.63 36.87 2.54
C THR A 434 -26.91 36.16 1.38
N GLN A 435 -26.19 36.91 0.52
CA GLN A 435 -25.45 36.39 -0.63
C GLN A 435 -24.14 35.67 -0.25
N MET A 436 -23.62 35.88 0.96
CA MET A 436 -22.41 35.19 1.45
C MET A 436 -22.73 33.85 2.14
N SER A 437 -23.96 33.67 2.63
CA SER A 437 -24.37 32.47 3.38
C SER A 437 -25.03 31.38 2.51
N GLU A 438 -25.35 31.71 1.26
CA GLU A 438 -25.88 30.73 0.32
C GLU A 438 -24.74 29.77 -0.06
N LYS A 439 -24.75 28.58 0.55
CA LYS A 439 -24.18 27.38 -0.06
C LYS A 439 -24.54 27.44 -1.54
N MET A 440 -23.56 27.23 -2.42
CA MET A 440 -23.73 27.22 -3.87
C MET A 440 -25.04 26.49 -4.21
N ILE A 441 -26.11 27.24 -4.48
CA ILE A 441 -27.39 26.67 -4.88
C ILE A 441 -27.13 26.21 -6.30
N VAL A 442 -26.86 24.92 -6.48
CA VAL A 442 -27.04 24.29 -7.78
C VAL A 442 -28.50 24.53 -8.08
N ALA A 443 -28.81 25.42 -9.02
CA ALA A 443 -30.18 25.70 -9.38
C ALA A 443 -30.85 24.35 -9.71
N ASP A 444 -31.96 24.03 -9.03
CA ASP A 444 -32.84 22.90 -9.36
C ASP A 444 -33.56 23.10 -10.71
N ASN A 445 -32.92 23.80 -11.65
CA ASN A 445 -33.28 23.85 -13.04
C ASN A 445 -32.37 22.88 -13.80
N PRO A 446 -32.72 21.58 -13.93
CA PRO A 446 -32.55 21.02 -15.26
C PRO A 446 -33.31 21.98 -16.18
N ILE A 447 -32.70 22.39 -17.30
CA ILE A 447 -33.42 23.12 -18.34
C ILE A 447 -34.51 22.16 -18.86
N ILE A 448 -35.62 22.09 -18.15
CA ILE A 448 -36.90 21.61 -18.61
C ILE A 448 -37.66 22.92 -18.82
N PRO A 449 -37.78 23.40 -20.07
CA PRO A 449 -38.46 24.65 -20.31
C PRO A 449 -39.92 24.51 -19.88
N ASN A 450 -40.24 25.13 -18.74
CA ASN A 450 -41.59 25.17 -18.17
C ASN A 450 -42.45 26.27 -18.82
N ASN A 451 -42.22 26.52 -20.11
CA ASN A 451 -43.08 27.35 -20.94
C ASN A 451 -43.65 26.46 -22.03
N ALA A 452 -44.98 26.41 -22.08
CA ALA A 452 -45.81 25.86 -23.14
C ALA A 452 -45.68 26.65 -24.46
N GLU A 453 -44.47 27.10 -24.81
CA GLU A 453 -44.10 27.77 -26.04
C GLU A 453 -42.72 27.28 -26.50
N PHE A 454 -42.54 25.96 -26.60
CA PHE A 454 -41.49 25.45 -27.48
C PHE A 454 -41.95 25.76 -28.90
N HIS A 455 -41.33 26.75 -29.52
CA HIS A 455 -41.68 27.25 -30.86
C HIS A 455 -41.92 26.12 -31.87
N GLY A 456 -43.18 25.74 -32.03
CA GLY A 456 -43.66 25.06 -33.23
C GLY A 456 -43.74 26.09 -34.33
N ARG A 457 -42.62 26.40 -35.00
CA ARG A 457 -42.71 27.11 -36.28
C ARG A 457 -43.59 26.26 -37.22
N PRO A 458 -44.49 26.88 -37.99
CA PRO A 458 -45.35 26.13 -38.91
C PRO A 458 -44.49 25.28 -39.84
N MET A 459 -45.02 24.13 -40.26
CA MET A 459 -44.39 23.37 -41.35
C MET A 459 -44.18 24.29 -42.56
N THR A 460 -43.08 24.07 -43.29
CA THR A 460 -43.00 24.62 -44.65
C THR A 460 -44.21 24.16 -45.45
N SER A 461 -44.55 24.86 -46.53
CA SER A 461 -45.66 24.48 -47.43
C SER A 461 -45.54 23.07 -48.03
N SER A 462 -44.40 22.39 -47.85
CA SER A 462 -44.14 20.99 -48.23
C SER A 462 -44.23 19.96 -47.08
N GLY A 463 -44.57 20.37 -45.86
CA GLY A 463 -44.93 19.45 -44.77
C GLY A 463 -43.78 18.76 -44.02
N ALA A 464 -42.52 19.22 -44.13
CA ALA A 464 -41.37 18.63 -43.42
C ALA A 464 -40.54 19.67 -42.65
N ARG A 465 -39.89 19.25 -41.54
CA ARG A 465 -38.95 20.07 -40.77
C ARG A 465 -37.60 20.18 -41.50
N ASN A 466 -37.09 21.40 -41.66
CA ASN A 466 -35.74 21.63 -42.16
C ASN A 466 -34.71 21.34 -41.06
N LEU A 467 -33.84 20.34 -41.27
CA LEU A 467 -32.84 19.89 -40.28
C LEU A 467 -31.50 20.66 -40.36
N GLN A 468 -31.38 21.62 -41.28
CA GLN A 468 -30.14 22.40 -41.49
C GLN A 468 -30.21 23.82 -40.88
N ASP A 469 -31.35 24.22 -40.29
CA ASP A 469 -31.49 25.53 -39.66
C ASP A 469 -31.01 25.48 -38.19
N SER A 470 -29.90 26.17 -37.92
CA SER A 470 -29.35 26.34 -36.57
C SER A 470 -30.23 27.29 -35.73
N THR A 471 -30.44 26.95 -34.46
CA THR A 471 -31.23 27.74 -33.49
C THR A 471 -30.45 28.91 -32.87
N PHE A 472 -29.25 29.22 -33.36
CA PHE A 472 -28.45 30.34 -32.86
C PHE A 472 -28.99 31.68 -33.36
N SER A 473 -29.68 32.43 -32.49
CA SER A 473 -30.12 33.81 -32.74
C SER A 473 -29.19 34.79 -32.03
N LEU A 474 -28.36 35.52 -32.79
CA LEU A 474 -27.61 36.67 -32.29
C LEU A 474 -28.52 37.91 -32.28
N SER A 475 -29.42 38.00 -31.31
CA SER A 475 -30.15 39.25 -31.04
C SER A 475 -29.38 40.10 -30.04
N GLY A 476 -28.28 40.70 -30.51
CA GLY A 476 -27.55 41.77 -29.84
C GLY A 476 -27.44 42.96 -30.81
N GLN A 477 -27.59 44.18 -30.30
CA GLN A 477 -27.63 45.40 -31.10
C GLN A 477 -26.37 45.56 -31.95
N GLN A 478 -26.52 45.53 -33.28
CA GLN A 478 -25.42 45.64 -34.24
C GLN A 478 -25.01 47.12 -34.36
N ILE A 479 -23.92 47.51 -33.70
CA ILE A 479 -23.30 48.82 -33.89
C ILE A 479 -22.40 48.71 -35.13
N ASP A 480 -22.91 49.15 -36.27
CA ASP A 480 -22.15 49.20 -37.53
C ASP A 480 -20.98 50.21 -37.44
N GLU A 481 -19.74 49.72 -37.37
CA GLU A 481 -18.56 50.52 -37.70
C GLU A 481 -18.51 50.74 -39.22
N LYS A 482 -18.71 51.99 -39.67
CA LYS A 482 -18.59 52.41 -41.08
C LYS A 482 -17.14 52.46 -41.57
N SER A 483 -16.38 51.39 -41.45
CA SER A 483 -15.08 51.26 -42.09
C SER A 483 -14.81 49.83 -42.56
N PRO A 484 -14.69 49.58 -43.88
CA PRO A 484 -14.44 48.23 -44.38
C PRO A 484 -12.98 47.84 -44.09
N ARG A 485 -12.77 46.96 -43.11
CA ARG A 485 -11.49 46.23 -42.98
C ARG A 485 -11.59 44.92 -43.77
N ARG A 486 -10.75 44.76 -44.78
CA ARG A 486 -10.59 43.49 -45.52
C ARG A 486 -10.17 42.38 -44.56
N SER A 487 -11.03 41.40 -44.36
CA SER A 487 -10.67 40.11 -43.78
C SER A 487 -10.21 39.18 -44.90
N THR A 488 -8.98 38.69 -44.77
CA THR A 488 -8.32 37.57 -45.47
C THR A 488 -7.09 37.93 -46.32
N THR A 489 -5.97 37.30 -45.97
CA THR A 489 -4.80 37.12 -46.83
C THR A 489 -4.89 35.71 -47.41
N ARG A 490 -4.91 35.59 -48.74
CA ARG A 490 -4.97 34.30 -49.44
C ARG A 490 -3.58 33.68 -49.45
N SER A 491 -3.35 32.64 -48.64
CA SER A 491 -2.11 31.86 -48.69
C SER A 491 -2.17 30.87 -49.85
N LEU A 492 -1.33 31.08 -50.87
CA LEU A 492 -1.08 30.13 -51.95
C LEU A 492 0.29 29.48 -51.66
N ASN A 493 0.32 28.42 -50.86
CA ASN A 493 1.32 27.35 -50.92
C ASN A 493 0.95 26.20 -49.96
N PRO A 494 1.04 24.92 -50.39
CA PRO A 494 0.78 23.77 -49.53
C PRO A 494 1.99 23.45 -48.62
N PRO A 495 1.82 23.06 -47.35
CA PRO A 495 2.92 22.56 -46.53
C PRO A 495 3.05 21.05 -46.76
N GLY A 496 3.74 20.69 -47.85
CA GLY A 496 4.20 19.34 -48.15
C GLY A 496 5.63 19.43 -48.66
N GLY A 497 6.57 18.80 -47.93
CA GLY A 497 8.00 19.01 -48.04
C GLY A 497 8.60 18.79 -49.43
N LYS A 498 9.71 19.50 -49.68
CA LYS A 498 10.68 19.13 -50.71
C LYS A 498 11.74 18.23 -50.09
N SER A 499 11.77 16.99 -50.56
CA SER A 499 12.94 16.13 -50.54
C SER A 499 14.03 16.75 -51.42
N SER A 500 15.23 16.89 -50.87
CA SER A 500 16.45 17.09 -51.65
C SER A 500 17.48 16.09 -51.17
N GLY A 501 17.76 15.10 -52.01
CA GLY A 501 18.90 14.21 -51.85
C GLY A 501 20.22 14.87 -52.26
N LEU A 502 21.29 14.26 -51.76
CA LEU A 502 22.71 14.33 -52.15
C LEU A 502 23.42 15.68 -51.94
N TRP A 503 24.23 15.77 -50.88
CA TRP A 503 25.67 15.46 -50.89
C TRP A 503 26.11 14.91 -49.54
#